data_AF-A0A7W0LLG6-F1
#
_entry.id   AF-A0A7W0LLG6-F1
#
_cell.length_a   1.000
_cell.length_b   1.000
_cell.length_c   1.000
_cell.angle_alpha   90.00
_cell.angle_beta   90.00
_cell.angle_gamma   90.00
#
_symmetry.space_group_name_H-M   'P 1'
#
loop_
_entity.id
_entity.type
_entity.pdbx_description
1 polymer ?
#
loop_
_entity_poly.entity_id
_entity_poly.type
_entity_poly.pdbx_seq_one_letter_code
_entity_poly.pdbx_strand_id
1 'polypeptide(L)' 'MEPGVEVLLVEPIAAERVRLVIDHPEGVTLAMCERVTGHLRDLLVNYGIEVSSPGPERPLVEPDHFRR' A
#
# COMPACT_ATOMS: atom_id res chain seq x y z
N MET A 1 7.21 -7.55 8.79
CA MET A 1 7.25 -6.14 8.35
C MET A 1 8.37 -6.02 7.32
N GLU A 2 8.06 -5.52 6.12
CA GLU A 2 9.08 -5.27 5.09
C GLU A 2 9.90 -4.04 5.46
N PRO A 3 11.24 -4.13 5.55
CA PRO A 3 12.07 -3.00 5.92
C PRO A 3 12.02 -1.91 4.85
N GLY A 4 11.92 -0.66 5.29
CA GLY A 4 11.90 0.52 4.39
C GLY A 4 10.57 0.76 3.67
N VAL A 5 9.59 -0.14 3.81
CA VAL A 5 8.25 0.03 3.22
C VAL A 5 7.35 0.82 4.16
N GLU A 6 6.78 1.89 3.63
CA GLU A 6 5.78 2.71 4.29
C GLU A 6 4.39 2.42 3.72
N VAL A 7 3.36 2.36 4.57
CA VAL A 7 1.96 2.29 4.12
C VAL A 7 1.39 3.69 4.13
N LEU A 8 1.12 4.23 2.94
CA LEU A 8 0.57 5.58 2.76
C LEU A 8 -0.95 5.60 2.92
N LEU A 9 -1.64 4.60 2.34
CA LEU A 9 -3.10 4.57 2.34
C LEU A 9 -3.61 3.15 2.54
N VAL A 10 -4.71 3.04 3.27
CA VAL A 10 -5.54 1.83 3.34
C VAL A 10 -6.98 2.25 3.10
N GLU A 11 -7.60 1.79 2.01
CA GLU A 11 -8.98 2.14 1.66
C GLU A 11 -9.81 0.92 1.25
N PRO A 12 -11.08 0.83 1.67
CA PRO A 12 -11.99 -0.19 1.17
C PRO A 12 -12.40 0.16 -0.27
N ILE A 13 -12.24 -0.80 -1.18
CA ILE A 13 -12.63 -0.66 -2.59
C ILE A 13 -13.86 -1.52 -2.95
N ALA A 14 -14.24 -2.46 -2.08
CA ALA A 14 -15.51 -3.20 -2.12
C ALA A 14 -15.82 -3.80 -0.73
N ALA A 15 -16.98 -4.46 -0.58
CA ALA A 15 -17.44 -5.05 0.69
C ALA A 15 -16.40 -5.96 1.38
N GLU A 16 -15.60 -6.68 0.60
CA GLU A 16 -14.54 -7.57 1.10
C GLU A 16 -13.21 -7.33 0.36
N ARG A 17 -12.99 -6.10 -0.14
CA ARG A 17 -11.72 -5.74 -0.79
C ARG A 17 -11.16 -4.44 -0.27
N VAL A 18 -9.85 -4.45 -0.03
CA VAL A 18 -9.09 -3.31 0.49
C VAL A 18 -7.88 -3.08 -0.42
N ARG A 19 -7.59 -1.82 -0.69
CA ARG A 19 -6.35 -1.40 -1.34
C ARG A 19 -5.37 -0.83 -0.32
N LEU A 20 -4.14 -1.32 -0.37
CA LEU A 20 -2.98 -0.72 0.28
C LEU A 20 -2.14 0.01 -0.75
N VAL A 21 -1.85 1.28 -0.49
CA VAL A 21 -0.83 2.03 -1.20
C VAL A 21 0.43 2.06 -0.36
N ILE A 22 1.52 1.53 -0.90
CA ILE A 22 2.83 1.48 -0.23
C ILE A 22 3.83 2.38 -0.94
N ASP A 23 4.85 2.81 -0.21
CA ASP A 23 5.99 3.53 -0.76
C ASP A 23 7.31 3.03 -0.19
N HIS A 24 8.39 3.33 -0.91
CA HIS A 24 9.75 3.02 -0.51
C HIS A 24 10.69 4.10 -1.06
N PRO A 25 11.71 4.55 -0.31
CA PRO A 25 12.60 5.65 -0.75
C PRO A 25 13.34 5.35 -2.06
N GLU A 26 13.60 4.08 -2.36
CA GLU A 26 14.23 3.63 -3.61
C GLU A 26 13.21 3.25 -4.71
N GLY A 27 11.93 3.54 -4.48
CA GLY A 27 10.82 3.12 -5.32
C GLY A 27 10.29 1.72 -4.98
N VAL A 28 9.04 1.50 -5.36
CA VAL A 28 8.34 0.24 -5.13
C VAL A 28 8.51 -0.69 -6.32
N THR A 29 8.93 -1.93 -6.05
CA THR A 29 9.05 -2.98 -7.07
C THR A 29 7.93 -3.99 -6.94
N LEU A 30 7.64 -4.75 -8.01
CA LEU A 30 6.65 -5.83 -7.95
C LEU A 30 6.98 -6.86 -6.87
N ALA A 31 8.26 -7.23 -6.72
CA ALA A 31 8.71 -8.15 -5.68
C ALA A 31 8.44 -7.64 -4.26
N MET A 32 8.46 -6.31 -4.06
CA MET A 32 8.09 -5.70 -2.79
C MET A 32 6.58 -5.81 -2.54
N CYS A 33 5.75 -5.53 -3.55
CA CYS A 33 4.30 -5.74 -3.45
C CYS A 33 3.95 -7.21 -3.12
N GLU A 34 4.65 -8.17 -3.73
CA GLU A 34 4.49 -9.60 -3.46
C GLU A 34 4.84 -9.96 -2.03
N ARG A 35 5.97 -9.44 -1.50
CA ARG A 35 6.36 -9.68 -0.11
C ARG A 35 5.37 -9.05 0.88
N VAL A 36 4.93 -7.81 0.64
CA VAL A 36 3.88 -7.16 1.44
C VAL A 36 2.61 -7.99 1.44
N THR A 37 2.14 -8.43 0.27
CA THR A 37 0.99 -9.34 0.16
C THR A 37 1.23 -10.63 0.96
N GLY A 38 2.44 -11.17 0.93
CA GLY A 38 2.85 -12.34 1.71
C GLY A 38 2.74 -12.17 3.22
N HIS A 39 2.99 -10.96 3.75
CA HIS A 39 2.79 -10.65 5.18
C HIS A 39 1.32 -10.54 5.57
N LEU A 40 0.42 -10.38 4.61
CA LEU A 40 -1.02 -10.22 4.82
C LEU A 40 -1.81 -11.52 4.59
N ARG A 41 -1.12 -12.66 4.52
CA ARG A 41 -1.72 -13.98 4.21
C ARG A 41 -2.92 -14.34 5.08
N ASP A 42 -2.88 -14.02 6.38
CA ASP A 42 -4.00 -14.30 7.29
C ASP A 42 -5.25 -13.48 6.95
N LEU A 43 -5.06 -12.26 6.42
CA LEU A 43 -6.16 -11.39 5.98
C LEU A 43 -6.70 -11.80 4.62
N LEU A 44 -5.85 -12.36 3.74
CA LEU A 44 -6.24 -12.84 2.42
C LEU A 44 -7.28 -13.97 2.45
N VAL A 45 -7.46 -14.63 3.60
CA VAL A 45 -8.50 -15.65 3.78
C VAL A 45 -9.90 -15.05 3.71
N ASN A 46 -10.06 -13.80 4.18
CA ASN A 46 -11.35 -13.13 4.31
C ASN A 46 -11.51 -11.92 3.38
N TYR A 47 -10.40 -11.35 2.90
CA TYR A 47 -10.41 -10.13 2.10
C TYR A 47 -9.55 -10.28 0.84
N GLY A 48 -10.04 -9.74 -0.28
CA GLY A 48 -9.17 -9.47 -1.42
C GLY A 48 -8.35 -8.22 -1.17
N ILE A 49 -7.03 -8.35 -1.09
CA ILE A 49 -6.13 -7.22 -0.85
C ILE A 49 -5.37 -6.89 -2.12
N GLU A 50 -5.48 -5.64 -2.57
CA GLU A 50 -4.63 -5.08 -3.63
C GLU A 50 -3.48 -4.29 -3.00
N VAL A 51 -2.26 -4.54 -3.44
CA VAL A 51 -1.07 -3.78 -3.01
C VAL A 51 -0.51 -3.04 -4.22
N SER A 52 -0.46 -1.72 -4.14
CA SER A 52 0.00 -0.86 -5.24
C SER A 52 1.03 0.16 -4.78
N SER A 53 1.92 0.56 -5.68
CA SER A 53 2.76 1.75 -5.51
C SER A 53 1.89 3.03 -5.58
N PRO A 54 2.38 4.20 -5.12
CA PRO A 54 1.64 5.44 -5.21
C PRO A 54 1.57 5.99 -6.64
N GLY A 55 2.41 5.47 -7.55
CA GLY A 55 2.65 6.09 -8.86
C GLY A 55 3.65 7.26 -8.75
N PRO A 56 3.83 8.06 -9.81
CA PRO A 56 4.73 9.21 -9.81
C PRO A 56 4.26 10.36 -8.91
N GLU A 57 2.96 10.41 -8.58
CA GLU A 57 2.38 11.36 -7.65
C GLU A 57 2.08 10.63 -6.34
N ARG A 58 2.78 10.99 -5.26
CA ARG A 58 2.44 10.48 -3.92
C ARG A 58 1.00 10.89 -3.58
N PRO A 59 0.12 9.96 -3.17
CA PRO A 59 -1.23 10.29 -2.76
C PRO A 59 -1.16 11.24 -1.55
N LEU A 60 -1.85 12.37 -1.67
CA LEU A 60 -1.88 13.41 -0.64
C LEU A 60 -2.82 12.98 0.49
N VAL A 61 -2.33 12.12 1.38
CA VAL A 61 -3.11 11.56 2.50
C VAL A 61 -2.91 12.32 3.82
N GLU A 62 -1.87 13.14 3.92
CA GLU A 62 -1.60 13.98 5.09
C GLU A 62 -1.84 15.47 4.78
N PRO A 63 -2.44 16.23 5.73
CA PRO A 63 -2.76 17.65 5.53
C PRO A 63 -1.52 18.52 5.29
N ASP A 64 -0.32 18.09 5.74
CA ASP A 64 0.92 18.83 5.51
C ASP A 64 1.39 18.78 4.05
N HIS A 65 0.95 17.78 3.27
CA HIS A 65 1.27 17.67 1.83
C HIS A 65 0.49 18.64 0.94
N PHE A 66 -0.49 19.38 1.47
CA PHE A 66 -1.21 20.44 0.74
C PHE A 66 -0.48 21.80 0.75
N ARG A 67 0.58 21.96 1.55
CA ARG A 67 1.43 23.16 1.47
C ARG A 67 2.45 22.97 0.36
N ARG A 68 2.11 23.49 -0.82
CA ARG A 68 3.06 23.77 -1.89
C ARG A 68 3.97 24.94 -1.52
#